data_AF-A0A235GA22-F1
#
_entry.id   AF-A0A235GA22-F1
#
_cell.length_a   1.000
_cell.length_b   1.000
_cell.length_c   1.000
_cell.angle_alpha   90.00
_cell.angle_beta   90.00
_cell.angle_gamma   90.00
#
_symmetry.space_group_name_H-M   'P 1'
#
loop_
_entity.id
_entity.type
_entity.pdbx_description
1 polymer ?
#
loop_
_entity_poly.entity_id
_entity_poly.type
_entity_poly.pdbx_seq_one_letter_code
_entity_poly.pdbx_strand_id
1 'polypeptide(L)'
;MKVSVPVLGRRQHPAIHVRTLHARVKLLTAGLVAIAVIASAASVYVVFNAYLQGNVDRQLERTAEAIVDTVNFGGVTPVLGLTTGADTAVIQAVGLVTTDGALVTATPGLPPFSTSSDAIKSIAHRASGPTIATLDAYRVLVSPSVAGQTLIVAQSLGPTRSVLKRLAVVLAALGAAGIALAYAAGDAVARTGLRPISRLTAATQRVAATDDLTPIPVTGDDELASLTVSFNRMLGTLSESRTRQRGLITEAGQDLLAPLTALRTNIELLMSMDSASGAVSEMEVGILRDEISNQMMELTVLVGELVDRARVDESASGRIDSPL
;
A
#
# COMPACT_ATOMS: atom_id res chain seq x y z
N MET A 1 -19.31 45.19 -42.14
CA MET A 1 -18.44 45.30 -40.94
C MET A 1 -18.74 44.11 -40.04
N LYS A 2 -17.95 43.03 -40.10
CA LYS A 2 -18.18 41.78 -39.33
C LYS A 2 -17.40 41.85 -38.02
N VAL A 3 -18.12 41.90 -36.90
CA VAL A 3 -17.55 41.87 -35.55
C VAL A 3 -17.14 40.43 -35.24
N SER A 4 -15.84 40.22 -34.99
CA SER A 4 -15.28 38.94 -34.56
C SER A 4 -15.09 38.99 -33.04
N VAL A 5 -15.79 38.12 -32.32
CA VAL A 5 -15.63 37.95 -30.87
C VAL A 5 -14.60 36.82 -30.65
N PRO A 6 -13.52 37.05 -29.86
CA PRO A 6 -12.55 36.00 -29.57
C PRO A 6 -13.09 35.05 -28.51
N VAL A 7 -13.10 33.75 -28.82
CA VAL A 7 -13.44 32.66 -27.91
C VAL A 7 -12.29 32.50 -26.90
N LEU A 8 -12.58 32.74 -25.62
CA LEU A 8 -11.66 32.50 -24.51
C LEU A 8 -11.28 31.02 -24.42
N GLY A 9 -9.98 30.76 -24.48
CA GLY A 9 -9.40 29.43 -24.35
C GLY A 9 -9.75 28.79 -23.00
N ARG A 10 -10.33 27.58 -23.07
CA ARG A 10 -10.48 26.68 -21.91
C ARG A 10 -9.10 26.42 -21.31
N ARG A 11 -8.86 26.93 -20.10
CA ARG A 11 -7.73 26.52 -19.26
C ARG A 11 -7.90 25.05 -18.90
N GLN A 12 -7.08 24.19 -19.48
CA GLN A 12 -6.96 22.79 -19.08
C GLN A 12 -6.20 22.75 -17.75
N HIS A 13 -6.92 22.52 -16.65
CA HIS A 13 -6.27 22.18 -15.39
C HIS A 13 -5.63 20.79 -15.51
N PRO A 14 -4.36 20.60 -15.10
CA PRO A 14 -3.73 19.30 -15.12
C PRO A 14 -4.49 18.36 -14.18
N ALA A 15 -4.98 17.25 -14.73
CA ALA A 15 -5.65 16.20 -13.98
C ALA A 15 -4.66 15.58 -12.98
N ILE A 16 -4.68 16.08 -11.73
CA ILE A 16 -4.05 15.41 -10.60
C ILE A 16 -4.73 14.04 -10.53
N HIS A 17 -4.02 13.00 -10.97
CA HIS A 17 -4.49 11.63 -10.85
C HIS A 17 -4.52 11.28 -9.37
N VAL A 18 -5.63 11.59 -8.70
CA VAL A 18 -5.89 11.15 -7.34
C VAL A 18 -6.05 9.64 -7.41
N ARG A 19 -4.93 8.92 -7.29
CA ARG A 19 -4.91 7.46 -7.20
C ARG A 19 -5.88 7.06 -6.10
N THR A 20 -6.88 6.25 -6.46
CA THR A 20 -7.87 5.70 -5.52
C THR A 20 -7.15 5.05 -4.33
N LEU A 21 -7.73 5.13 -3.13
CA LEU A 21 -7.12 4.61 -1.89
C LEU A 21 -6.65 3.14 -2.07
N HIS A 22 -7.40 2.36 -2.84
CA HIS A 22 -7.09 0.97 -3.19
C HIS A 22 -5.75 0.84 -3.94
N ALA A 23 -5.46 1.73 -4.89
CA ALA A 23 -4.20 1.71 -5.63
C ALA A 23 -3.01 2.09 -4.73
N ARG A 24 -3.22 3.02 -3.79
CA ARG A 24 -2.17 3.44 -2.84
C ARG A 24 -1.77 2.30 -1.91
N VAL A 25 -2.74 1.63 -1.27
CA VAL A 25 -2.45 0.53 -0.33
C VAL A 25 -1.72 -0.62 -1.02
N LYS A 26 -2.15 -1.03 -2.23
CA LYS A 26 -1.48 -2.07 -3.01
C LYS A 26 -0.04 -1.70 -3.37
N LEU A 27 0.19 -0.47 -3.83
CA LEU A 27 1.52 -0.02 -4.24
C LEU A 27 2.47 0.17 -3.06
N LEU A 28 1.98 0.66 -1.91
CA LEU A 28 2.80 0.83 -0.71
C LEU A 28 3.21 -0.52 -0.12
N THR A 29 2.27 -1.46 0.01
CA THR A 29 2.55 -2.80 0.53
C THR A 29 3.49 -3.58 -0.38
N ALA A 30 3.20 -3.64 -1.68
CA ALA A 30 4.07 -4.30 -2.65
C ALA A 30 5.44 -3.62 -2.76
N GLY A 31 5.49 -2.28 -2.70
CA GLY A 31 6.73 -1.51 -2.74
C GLY A 31 7.62 -1.74 -1.53
N LEU A 32 7.05 -1.73 -0.31
CA LEU A 32 7.79 -2.00 0.92
C LEU A 32 8.36 -3.42 0.94
N VAL A 33 7.55 -4.41 0.53
CA VAL A 33 8.04 -5.79 0.39
C VAL A 33 9.12 -5.90 -0.68
N ALA A 34 8.95 -5.24 -1.83
CA ALA A 34 9.96 -5.24 -2.88
C ALA A 34 11.31 -4.69 -2.39
N ILE A 35 11.30 -3.58 -1.63
CA ILE A 35 12.51 -3.02 -1.04
C ILE A 35 13.17 -4.01 -0.08
N ALA A 36 12.39 -4.61 0.83
CA ALA A 36 12.91 -5.57 1.79
C ALA A 36 13.50 -6.82 1.10
N VAL A 37 12.82 -7.34 0.09
CA VAL A 37 13.25 -8.49 -0.71
C VAL A 37 14.53 -8.19 -1.49
N ILE A 38 14.61 -7.03 -2.15
CA ILE A 38 15.79 -6.60 -2.89
C ILE A 38 16.97 -6.42 -1.94
N ALA A 39 16.77 -5.79 -0.79
CA ALA A 39 17.80 -5.60 0.22
C ALA A 39 18.31 -6.94 0.77
N SER A 40 17.41 -7.87 1.08
CA SER A 40 17.75 -9.22 1.53
C SER A 40 18.51 -10.01 0.46
N ALA A 41 18.03 -10.02 -0.79
CA ALA A 41 18.70 -10.69 -1.90
C ALA A 41 20.10 -10.11 -2.18
N ALA A 42 20.25 -8.79 -2.14
CA ALA A 42 21.54 -8.12 -2.29
C ALA A 42 22.50 -8.48 -1.14
N SER A 43 22.01 -8.50 0.10
CA SER A 43 22.79 -8.91 1.27
C SER A 43 23.28 -10.36 1.14
N VAL A 44 22.38 -11.29 0.82
CA VAL A 44 22.73 -12.70 0.60
C VAL A 44 23.77 -12.85 -0.51
N TYR A 45 23.61 -12.14 -1.63
CA TYR A 45 24.55 -12.17 -2.74
C TYR A 45 25.94 -11.66 -2.34
N VAL A 46 26.01 -10.52 -1.65
CA VAL A 46 27.29 -9.92 -1.20
C VAL A 46 28.01 -10.84 -0.21
N VAL A 47 27.29 -11.34 0.80
CA VAL A 47 27.84 -12.25 1.81
C VAL A 47 28.35 -13.54 1.16
N PHE A 48 27.56 -14.14 0.26
CA PHE A 48 27.93 -15.38 -0.40
C PHE A 48 29.11 -15.20 -1.35
N ASN A 49 29.17 -14.09 -2.09
CA ASN A 49 30.33 -13.75 -2.90
C ASN A 49 31.61 -13.58 -2.05
N ALA A 50 31.52 -12.86 -0.93
CA ALA A 50 32.65 -12.70 -0.01
C ALA A 50 33.09 -14.05 0.59
N TYR A 51 32.14 -14.91 0.97
CA TYR A 51 32.40 -16.26 1.47
C TYR A 51 33.11 -17.14 0.43
N LEU A 52 32.63 -17.13 -0.82
CA LEU A 52 33.23 -17.91 -1.89
C LEU A 52 34.65 -17.44 -2.24
N GLN A 53 34.89 -16.13 -2.30
CA GLN A 53 36.24 -15.60 -2.54
C GLN A 53 37.18 -15.97 -1.40
N GLY A 54 36.76 -15.80 -0.14
CA GLY A 54 37.56 -16.21 1.01
C GLY A 54 37.84 -17.71 1.06
N ASN A 55 36.93 -18.56 0.57
CA ASN A 55 37.18 -19.99 0.44
C ASN A 55 38.23 -20.31 -0.62
N VAL A 56 38.20 -19.64 -1.77
CA VAL A 56 39.24 -19.80 -2.81
C VAL A 56 40.60 -19.34 -2.28
N ASP A 57 40.64 -18.20 -1.59
CA ASP A 57 41.87 -17.66 -1.02
C ASP A 57 42.50 -18.63 -0.01
N ARG A 58 41.71 -19.14 0.94
CA ARG A 58 42.16 -20.17 1.91
C ARG A 58 42.60 -21.47 1.24
N GLN A 59 41.93 -21.88 0.15
CA GLN A 59 42.31 -23.08 -0.58
C GLN A 59 43.66 -22.89 -1.29
N LEU A 60 43.89 -21.72 -1.89
CA LEU A 60 45.17 -21.37 -2.51
C LEU A 60 46.31 -21.37 -1.49
N GLU A 61 46.10 -20.75 -0.33
CA GLU A 61 47.10 -20.72 0.76
C GLU A 61 47.47 -22.13 1.24
N ARG A 62 46.48 -22.97 1.57
CA ARG A 62 46.71 -24.36 1.99
C ARG A 62 47.41 -25.19 0.93
N THR A 63 47.07 -24.96 -0.34
CA THR A 63 47.71 -25.67 -1.46
C THR A 63 49.16 -25.22 -1.62
N ALA A 64 49.43 -23.92 -1.50
CA ALA A 64 50.78 -23.39 -1.54
C ALA A 64 51.63 -23.89 -0.38
N GLU A 65 51.11 -23.88 0.85
CA GLU A 65 51.80 -24.44 2.03
C GLU A 65 52.15 -25.92 1.84
N ALA A 66 51.20 -26.74 1.38
CA ALA A 66 51.45 -28.16 1.12
C ALA A 66 52.52 -28.39 0.04
N ILE A 67 52.56 -27.56 -1.01
CA ILE A 67 53.58 -27.62 -2.05
C ILE A 67 54.95 -27.18 -1.50
N VAL A 68 55.01 -26.08 -0.74
CA VAL A 68 56.24 -25.58 -0.11
C VAL A 68 56.85 -26.65 0.81
N ASP A 69 56.03 -27.26 1.67
CA ASP A 69 56.47 -28.34 2.56
C ASP A 69 57.02 -29.52 1.76
N THR A 70 56.30 -29.97 0.73
CA THR A 70 56.73 -31.10 -0.12
C THR A 70 58.10 -30.84 -0.79
N VAL A 71 58.33 -29.61 -1.28
CA VAL A 71 59.60 -29.26 -1.93
C VAL A 71 60.74 -29.13 -0.91
N ASN A 72 60.46 -28.60 0.29
CA ASN A 72 61.46 -28.51 1.36
C ASN A 72 61.97 -29.88 1.83
N PHE A 73 61.14 -30.93 1.74
CA PHE A 73 61.54 -32.31 2.00
C PHE A 73 62.20 -33.03 0.80
N GLY A 74 62.59 -32.30 -0.26
CA GLY A 74 63.34 -32.83 -1.41
C GLY A 74 62.49 -33.45 -2.52
N GLY A 75 61.15 -33.34 -2.45
CA GLY A 75 60.24 -33.81 -3.48
C GLY A 75 59.95 -32.74 -4.54
N VAL A 76 60.78 -32.63 -5.59
CA VAL A 76 60.57 -31.64 -6.68
C VAL A 76 59.68 -32.18 -7.81
N THR A 77 59.69 -33.50 -8.02
CA THR A 77 58.91 -34.23 -9.04
C THR A 77 57.40 -34.38 -8.80
N PRO A 78 56.86 -34.43 -7.56
CA PRO A 78 55.41 -34.58 -7.34
C PRO A 78 54.59 -33.30 -7.61
N VAL A 79 55.22 -32.12 -7.60
CA VAL A 79 54.53 -30.82 -7.71
C VAL A 79 53.77 -30.67 -9.04
N LEU A 80 54.30 -31.25 -10.12
CA LEU A 80 53.67 -31.28 -11.45
C LEU A 80 52.68 -32.45 -11.63
N GLY A 81 52.74 -33.48 -10.76
CA GLY A 81 51.80 -34.60 -10.75
C GLY A 81 50.50 -34.30 -9.99
N LEU A 82 50.50 -33.30 -9.11
CA LEU A 82 49.32 -32.83 -8.37
C LEU A 82 48.30 -32.05 -9.23
N THR A 83 48.65 -31.66 -10.47
CA THR A 83 47.86 -30.71 -11.28
C THR A 83 47.06 -31.35 -12.42
N THR A 84 47.11 -32.66 -12.63
CA THR A 84 46.35 -33.33 -13.71
C THR A 84 45.14 -34.08 -13.19
N GLY A 85 44.22 -33.32 -12.61
CA GLY A 85 42.83 -33.73 -12.47
C GLY A 85 41.96 -32.95 -13.45
N ALA A 86 42.07 -33.21 -14.76
CA ALA A 86 41.13 -32.68 -15.75
C ALA A 86 39.67 -33.11 -15.47
N ASP A 87 39.49 -34.14 -14.63
CA ASP A 87 38.21 -34.66 -14.12
C ASP A 87 37.82 -34.14 -12.73
N THR A 88 38.60 -33.25 -12.11
CA THR A 88 38.20 -32.63 -10.83
C THR A 88 37.55 -31.27 -11.07
N ALA A 89 36.47 -30.98 -10.34
CA ALA A 89 35.67 -29.76 -10.48
C ALA A 89 36.43 -28.43 -10.23
N VAL A 90 37.74 -28.49 -9.99
CA VAL A 90 38.61 -27.36 -9.69
C VAL A 90 39.76 -27.32 -10.70
N ILE A 91 39.70 -26.37 -11.64
CA ILE A 91 40.81 -26.11 -12.57
C ILE A 91 41.87 -25.29 -11.83
N GLN A 92 42.98 -25.94 -11.47
CA GLN A 92 44.15 -25.32 -10.84
C GLN A 92 45.35 -25.38 -11.78
N ALA A 93 46.13 -24.31 -11.80
CA ALA A 93 47.39 -24.23 -12.53
C ALA A 93 48.49 -23.83 -11.54
N VAL A 94 49.60 -24.56 -11.57
CA VAL A 94 50.78 -24.29 -10.75
C VAL A 94 51.96 -23.95 -11.65
N GLY A 95 52.80 -23.02 -11.22
CA GLY A 95 54.06 -22.68 -11.86
C GLY A 95 55.12 -22.23 -10.88
N LEU A 96 56.37 -22.41 -11.28
CA LEU A 96 57.57 -21.95 -10.59
C LEU A 96 58.30 -20.95 -11.48
N VAL A 97 58.71 -19.85 -10.87
CA VAL A 97 59.41 -18.75 -11.55
C VAL A 97 60.72 -18.48 -10.81
N THR A 98 61.83 -18.27 -11.52
CA THR A 98 63.11 -17.88 -10.89
C THR A 98 63.01 -16.47 -10.28
N THR A 99 63.98 -16.12 -9.42
CA THR A 99 64.15 -14.75 -8.91
C THR A 99 64.26 -13.70 -10.02
N ASP A 100 64.80 -14.09 -11.19
CA ASP A 100 64.94 -13.24 -12.36
C ASP A 100 63.67 -13.16 -13.22
N GLY A 101 62.57 -13.78 -12.79
CA GLY A 101 61.27 -13.73 -13.47
C GLY A 101 61.15 -14.70 -14.65
N ALA A 102 62.12 -15.61 -14.84
CA ALA A 102 62.05 -16.63 -15.87
C ALA A 102 61.18 -17.81 -15.38
N LEU A 103 60.20 -18.22 -16.19
CA LEU A 103 59.37 -19.39 -15.89
C LEU A 103 60.24 -20.65 -15.95
N VAL A 104 60.40 -21.33 -14.82
CA VAL A 104 61.13 -22.61 -14.72
C VAL A 104 60.23 -23.73 -15.23
N THR A 105 59.01 -23.77 -14.73
CA THR A 105 57.98 -24.72 -15.14
C THR A 105 56.61 -24.15 -14.83
N ALA A 106 55.62 -24.46 -15.64
CA ALA A 106 54.23 -24.11 -15.40
C ALA A 106 53.32 -25.15 -16.02
N THR A 107 52.09 -25.24 -15.52
CA THR A 107 51.07 -26.11 -16.11
C THR A 107 50.80 -25.66 -17.55
N PRO A 108 51.13 -26.46 -18.58
CA PRO A 108 51.11 -25.99 -19.96
C PRO A 108 49.70 -25.60 -20.43
N GLY A 109 49.60 -24.50 -21.17
CA GLY A 109 48.37 -24.08 -21.85
C GLY A 109 47.27 -23.47 -20.97
N LEU A 110 47.41 -23.47 -19.63
CA LEU A 110 46.41 -22.91 -18.73
C LEU A 110 46.67 -21.43 -18.40
N PRO A 111 45.63 -20.57 -18.39
CA PRO A 111 45.71 -19.25 -17.77
C PRO A 111 45.97 -19.38 -16.27
N PRO A 112 46.59 -18.37 -15.64
CA PRO A 112 47.06 -17.12 -16.22
C PRO A 112 48.44 -17.22 -16.90
N PHE A 113 49.08 -18.40 -16.92
CA PHE A 113 50.43 -18.57 -17.48
C PHE A 113 50.49 -18.45 -19.00
N SER A 114 49.39 -18.80 -19.70
CA SER A 114 49.28 -18.65 -21.16
C SER A 114 48.82 -17.26 -21.62
N THR A 115 48.12 -16.50 -20.79
CA THR A 115 47.48 -15.21 -21.16
C THR A 115 48.11 -13.98 -20.51
N SER A 116 48.61 -14.13 -19.28
CA SER A 116 48.96 -13.02 -18.39
C SER A 116 50.34 -13.22 -17.73
N SER A 117 51.28 -13.85 -18.44
CA SER A 117 52.62 -14.17 -17.93
C SER A 117 53.40 -12.95 -17.43
N ASP A 118 53.28 -11.81 -18.09
CA ASP A 118 54.03 -10.60 -17.73
C ASP A 118 53.45 -9.92 -16.48
N ALA A 119 52.14 -9.97 -16.31
CA ALA A 119 51.48 -9.49 -15.09
C ALA A 119 51.91 -10.31 -13.88
N ILE A 120 51.96 -11.64 -14.03
CA ILE A 120 52.45 -12.57 -13.00
C ILE A 120 53.90 -12.24 -12.60
N LYS A 121 54.80 -12.07 -13.58
CA LYS A 121 56.21 -11.69 -13.32
C LYS A 121 56.29 -10.38 -12.55
N SER A 122 55.50 -9.38 -12.93
CA SER A 122 55.50 -8.09 -12.25
C SER A 122 55.03 -8.17 -10.79
N ILE A 123 54.14 -9.11 -10.46
CA ILE A 123 53.68 -9.35 -9.10
C ILE A 123 54.74 -10.12 -8.33
N ALA A 124 55.34 -11.15 -8.93
CA ALA A 124 56.42 -11.93 -8.34
C ALA A 124 57.64 -11.06 -7.97
N HIS A 125 58.03 -10.11 -8.81
CA HIS A 125 59.14 -9.19 -8.50
C HIS A 125 58.84 -8.18 -7.40
N ARG A 126 57.57 -7.83 -7.19
CA ARG A 126 57.13 -6.86 -6.17
C ARG A 126 56.73 -7.50 -4.85
N ALA A 127 56.48 -8.81 -4.84
CA ALA A 127 56.00 -9.52 -3.68
C ALA A 127 57.14 -9.79 -2.70
N SER A 128 57.10 -9.15 -1.52
CA SER A 128 57.99 -9.47 -0.39
C SER A 128 57.41 -10.55 0.54
N GLY A 129 56.21 -11.05 0.24
CA GLY A 129 55.49 -12.09 0.99
C GLY A 129 54.31 -12.65 0.18
N PRO A 130 53.52 -13.59 0.74
CA PRO A 130 52.39 -14.20 0.06
C PRO A 130 51.40 -13.13 -0.42
N THR A 131 51.20 -13.04 -1.72
CA THR A 131 50.36 -12.00 -2.35
C THR A 131 49.27 -12.67 -3.19
N ILE A 132 48.01 -12.33 -2.91
CA ILE A 132 46.86 -12.80 -3.68
C ILE A 132 46.43 -11.71 -4.66
N ALA A 133 46.28 -12.08 -5.93
CA ALA A 133 45.79 -11.22 -7.00
C ALA A 133 44.71 -11.92 -7.82
N THR A 134 43.83 -11.15 -8.46
CA THR A 134 42.90 -11.67 -9.46
C THR A 134 43.41 -11.28 -10.84
N LEU A 135 43.66 -12.26 -11.70
CA LEU A 135 44.09 -12.08 -13.08
C LEU A 135 43.10 -12.80 -13.99
N ASP A 136 42.52 -12.08 -14.94
CA ASP A 136 41.48 -12.57 -15.86
C ASP A 136 40.25 -13.17 -15.13
N ALA A 137 40.16 -14.49 -15.14
CA ALA A 137 39.14 -15.28 -14.46
C ALA A 137 39.75 -16.24 -13.43
N TYR A 138 40.98 -15.97 -12.99
CA TYR A 138 41.73 -16.79 -12.06
C TYR A 138 42.10 -15.98 -10.82
N ARG A 139 42.00 -16.62 -9.67
CA ARG A 139 42.56 -16.13 -8.41
C ARG A 139 43.96 -16.74 -8.29
N VAL A 140 44.96 -15.90 -8.07
CA VAL A 140 46.37 -16.27 -8.16
C VAL A 140 47.06 -15.90 -6.86
N LEU A 141 47.71 -16.88 -6.23
CA LEU A 141 48.58 -16.70 -5.08
C LEU A 141 50.04 -16.79 -5.55
N VAL A 142 50.83 -15.79 -5.17
CA VAL A 142 52.26 -15.73 -5.42
C VAL A 142 52.97 -15.80 -4.07
N SER A 143 53.77 -16.85 -3.86
CA SER A 143 54.52 -17.06 -2.62
C SER A 143 56.03 -17.08 -2.92
N PRO A 144 56.81 -16.10 -2.41
CA PRO A 144 58.25 -16.11 -2.58
C PRO A 144 58.89 -17.20 -1.70
N SER A 145 59.89 -17.90 -2.24
CA SER A 145 60.76 -18.87 -1.54
C SER A 145 60.27 -20.31 -1.45
N VAL A 146 60.36 -21.01 -2.59
CA VAL A 146 60.55 -22.46 -2.67
C VAL A 146 61.93 -22.70 -3.29
N ALA A 147 62.94 -23.09 -2.49
CA ALA A 147 64.31 -23.36 -2.96
C ALA A 147 64.94 -22.25 -3.83
N GLY A 148 64.70 -20.97 -3.50
CA GLY A 148 65.18 -19.82 -4.29
C GLY A 148 64.33 -19.49 -5.54
N GLN A 149 63.14 -20.09 -5.67
CA GLN A 149 62.15 -19.81 -6.72
C GLN A 149 60.86 -19.27 -6.10
N THR A 150 60.04 -18.61 -6.92
CA THR A 150 58.71 -18.10 -6.55
C THR A 150 57.65 -19.10 -7.00
N LEU A 151 56.84 -19.57 -6.06
CA LEU A 151 55.71 -20.46 -6.31
C LEU A 151 54.46 -19.65 -6.69
N ILE A 152 53.77 -20.10 -7.73
CA ILE A 152 52.58 -19.45 -8.25
C ILE A 152 51.48 -20.50 -8.36
N VAL A 153 50.39 -20.31 -7.63
CA VAL A 153 49.22 -21.18 -7.65
C VAL A 153 48.03 -20.37 -8.13
N ALA A 154 47.37 -20.82 -9.19
CA ALA A 154 46.20 -20.17 -9.77
C ALA A 154 44.99 -21.10 -9.76
N GLN A 155 43.82 -20.60 -9.41
CA GLN A 155 42.56 -21.33 -9.40
C GLN A 155 41.49 -20.59 -10.21
N SER A 156 40.76 -21.32 -11.05
CA SER A 156 39.69 -20.75 -11.87
C SER A 156 38.50 -20.29 -11.01
N LEU A 157 38.04 -19.06 -11.24
CA LEU A 157 36.78 -18.52 -10.71
C LEU A 157 35.57 -18.91 -11.57
N GLY A 158 35.76 -19.68 -12.65
CA GLY A 158 34.68 -20.12 -13.55
C GLY A 158 33.56 -20.89 -12.83
N PRO A 159 33.89 -21.96 -12.05
CA PRO A 159 32.90 -22.67 -11.24
C PRO A 159 32.19 -21.73 -10.24
N THR A 160 32.95 -20.89 -9.52
CA THR A 160 32.45 -19.91 -8.56
C THR A 160 31.45 -18.92 -9.19
N ARG A 161 31.78 -18.36 -10.36
CA ARG A 161 30.91 -17.46 -11.12
C ARG A 161 29.64 -18.15 -11.58
N SER A 162 29.71 -19.44 -11.95
CA SER A 162 28.54 -20.21 -12.37
C SER A 162 27.57 -20.43 -11.21
N VAL A 163 28.10 -20.72 -10.01
CA VAL A 163 27.29 -20.81 -8.78
C VAL A 163 26.67 -19.46 -8.44
N LEU A 164 27.42 -18.36 -8.50
CA LEU A 164 26.88 -17.02 -8.26
C LEU A 164 25.79 -16.62 -9.26
N LYS A 165 25.93 -16.95 -10.54
CA LYS A 165 24.89 -16.73 -11.55
C LYS A 165 23.62 -17.53 -11.23
N ARG A 166 23.75 -18.81 -10.88
CA ARG A 166 22.61 -19.64 -10.48
C ARG A 166 21.93 -19.09 -9.23
N LEU A 167 22.71 -18.68 -8.23
CA LEU A 167 22.19 -18.04 -7.02
C LEU A 167 21.44 -16.75 -7.36
N ALA A 168 21.99 -15.89 -8.21
CA ALA A 168 21.34 -14.65 -8.63
C ALA A 168 20.00 -14.92 -9.34
N VAL A 169 19.95 -15.92 -10.23
CA VAL A 169 18.70 -16.33 -10.91
C VAL A 169 17.67 -16.85 -9.90
N VAL A 170 18.08 -17.71 -8.95
CA VAL A 170 17.18 -18.24 -7.91
C VAL A 170 16.67 -17.12 -7.01
N LEU A 171 17.54 -16.21 -6.54
CA LEU A 171 17.14 -15.06 -5.73
C LEU A 171 16.21 -14.12 -6.49
N ALA A 172 16.45 -13.88 -7.78
CA ALA A 172 15.57 -13.08 -8.62
C ALA A 172 14.19 -13.74 -8.80
N ALA A 173 14.15 -15.06 -9.03
CA ALA A 173 12.91 -15.81 -9.18
C ALA A 173 12.09 -15.82 -7.86
N LEU A 174 12.74 -16.10 -6.72
CA LEU A 174 12.11 -16.05 -5.41
C LEU A 174 11.65 -14.64 -5.06
N GLY A 175 12.45 -13.62 -5.38
CA GLY A 175 12.10 -12.23 -5.14
C GLY A 175 10.91 -11.77 -5.96
N ALA A 176 10.87 -12.13 -7.25
CA ALA A 176 9.73 -11.86 -8.11
C ALA A 176 8.45 -12.56 -7.62
N ALA A 177 8.55 -13.83 -7.20
CA ALA A 177 7.44 -14.57 -6.62
C ALA A 177 6.93 -13.92 -5.31
N GLY A 178 7.84 -13.50 -4.42
CA GLY A 178 7.49 -12.81 -3.18
C GLY A 178 6.78 -11.47 -3.43
N ILE A 179 7.26 -10.68 -4.38
CA ILE A 179 6.62 -9.42 -4.79
C ILE A 179 5.23 -9.67 -5.39
N ALA A 180 5.09 -10.69 -6.25
CA ALA A 180 3.80 -11.05 -6.83
C ALA A 180 2.79 -11.49 -5.76
N LEU A 181 3.23 -12.28 -4.78
CA LEU A 181 2.40 -12.69 -3.64
C LEU A 181 1.99 -11.49 -2.77
N ALA A 182 2.91 -10.58 -2.48
CA ALA A 182 2.61 -9.36 -1.73
C ALA A 182 1.62 -8.45 -2.48
N TYR A 183 1.77 -8.34 -3.80
CA TYR A 183 0.81 -7.62 -4.64
C TYR A 183 -0.59 -8.28 -4.60
N ALA A 184 -0.67 -9.61 -4.72
CA ALA A 184 -1.93 -10.34 -4.65
C ALA A 184 -2.59 -10.21 -3.27
N ALA A 185 -1.82 -10.30 -2.19
CA ALA A 185 -2.30 -10.09 -0.82
C ALA A 185 -2.81 -8.64 -0.63
N GLY A 186 -2.04 -7.65 -1.08
CA GLY A 186 -2.45 -6.24 -1.06
C GLY A 186 -3.73 -6.00 -1.88
N ASP A 187 -3.90 -6.68 -3.01
CA ASP A 187 -5.11 -6.62 -3.82
C ASP A 187 -6.32 -7.21 -3.08
N ALA A 188 -6.16 -8.40 -2.49
CA ALA A 188 -7.21 -9.05 -1.71
C ALA A 188 -7.66 -8.20 -0.51
N VAL A 189 -6.71 -7.63 0.24
CA VAL A 189 -6.98 -6.75 1.38
C VAL A 189 -7.67 -5.47 0.93
N ALA A 190 -7.17 -4.80 -0.12
CA ALA A 190 -7.78 -3.57 -0.63
C ALA A 190 -9.19 -3.82 -1.18
N ARG A 191 -9.45 -4.96 -1.81
CA ARG A 191 -10.80 -5.29 -2.31
C ARG A 191 -11.77 -5.66 -1.20
N THR A 192 -11.32 -6.37 -0.18
CA THR A 192 -12.20 -6.89 0.88
C THR A 192 -12.40 -5.86 1.99
N GLY A 193 -11.31 -5.28 2.49
CA GLY A 193 -11.34 -4.34 3.63
C GLY A 193 -11.86 -2.95 3.29
N LEU A 194 -11.72 -2.47 2.04
CA LEU A 194 -12.21 -1.14 1.66
C LEU A 194 -13.63 -1.15 1.07
N ARG A 195 -14.18 -2.33 0.77
CA ARG A 195 -15.55 -2.46 0.24
C ARG A 195 -16.61 -1.89 1.20
N PRO A 196 -16.59 -2.15 2.53
CA PRO A 196 -17.53 -1.53 3.46
C PRO A 196 -17.49 0.00 3.45
N ILE A 197 -16.30 0.60 3.35
CA ILE A 197 -16.13 2.06 3.28
C ILE A 197 -16.81 2.64 2.03
N SER A 198 -16.65 1.97 0.89
CA SER A 198 -17.33 2.40 -0.35
C SER A 198 -18.86 2.30 -0.24
N ARG A 199 -19.38 1.30 0.48
CA ARG A 199 -20.82 1.14 0.74
C ARG A 199 -21.34 2.24 1.66
N LEU A 200 -20.64 2.54 2.76
CA LEU A 200 -20.98 3.65 3.66
C LEU A 200 -20.99 4.98 2.90
N THR A 201 -19.96 5.25 2.10
CA THR A 201 -19.89 6.47 1.28
C THR A 201 -21.09 6.58 0.34
N ALA A 202 -21.45 5.51 -0.36
CA ALA A 202 -22.59 5.49 -1.27
C ALA A 202 -23.93 5.65 -0.53
N ALA A 203 -24.07 5.06 0.65
CA ALA A 203 -25.26 5.21 1.47
C ALA A 203 -25.41 6.64 2.00
N THR A 204 -24.34 7.27 2.50
CA THR A 204 -24.37 8.68 2.92
C THR A 204 -24.77 9.59 1.76
N GLN A 205 -24.20 9.38 0.56
CA GLN A 205 -24.60 10.14 -0.63
C GLN A 205 -26.07 9.92 -0.99
N ARG A 206 -26.59 8.71 -0.82
CA ARG A 206 -27.99 8.38 -1.07
C ARG A 206 -28.93 9.05 -0.07
N VAL A 207 -28.61 9.00 1.22
CA VAL A 207 -29.36 9.70 2.27
C VAL A 207 -29.44 11.19 1.96
N ALA A 208 -28.30 11.81 1.61
CA ALA A 208 -28.24 13.22 1.27
C ALA A 208 -29.05 13.59 0.00
N ALA A 209 -29.13 12.70 -0.99
CA ALA A 209 -29.80 12.98 -2.25
C ALA A 209 -31.29 12.61 -2.27
N THR A 210 -31.70 11.59 -1.51
CA THR A 210 -33.02 10.95 -1.67
C THR A 210 -33.78 10.76 -0.38
N ASP A 211 -33.18 11.11 0.76
CA ASP A 211 -33.76 10.88 2.08
C ASP A 211 -33.97 9.39 2.44
N ASP A 212 -33.41 8.47 1.63
CA ASP A 212 -33.49 7.03 1.85
C ASP A 212 -32.67 6.62 3.08
N LEU A 213 -33.37 6.20 4.14
CA LEU A 213 -32.80 5.76 5.42
C LEU A 213 -32.70 4.23 5.52
N THR A 214 -32.69 3.51 4.40
CA THR A 214 -32.56 2.05 4.40
C THR A 214 -31.24 1.62 5.06
N PRO A 215 -31.28 0.72 6.07
CA PRO A 215 -30.07 0.24 6.73
C PRO A 215 -29.11 -0.49 5.79
N ILE A 216 -27.81 -0.41 6.09
CA ILE A 216 -26.76 -1.10 5.34
C ILE A 216 -26.48 -2.46 6.00
N PRO A 217 -26.27 -3.55 5.22
CA PRO A 217 -25.87 -4.84 5.79
C PRO A 217 -24.50 -4.75 6.48
N VAL A 218 -24.46 -5.15 7.74
CA VAL A 218 -23.22 -5.31 8.52
C VAL A 218 -22.50 -6.57 8.02
N THR A 219 -21.19 -6.49 7.77
CA THR A 219 -20.38 -7.62 7.29
C THR A 219 -19.10 -7.69 8.10
N GLY A 220 -18.79 -8.85 8.66
CA GLY A 220 -17.61 -9.06 9.51
C GLY A 220 -17.85 -8.65 10.97
N ASP A 221 -16.81 -8.81 11.78
CA ASP A 221 -16.81 -8.56 13.24
C ASP A 221 -15.65 -7.61 13.64
N ASP A 222 -15.20 -6.75 12.71
CA ASP A 222 -14.08 -5.83 12.88
C ASP A 222 -14.54 -4.40 13.21
N GLU A 223 -13.60 -3.45 13.27
CA GLU A 223 -13.88 -2.03 13.52
C GLU A 223 -14.82 -1.42 12.46
N LEU A 224 -14.81 -1.94 11.23
CA LEU A 224 -15.69 -1.47 10.16
C LEU A 224 -17.12 -1.98 10.35
N ALA A 225 -17.30 -3.19 10.89
CA ALA A 225 -18.60 -3.69 11.31
C ALA A 225 -19.19 -2.82 12.42
N SER A 226 -18.39 -2.49 13.44
CA SER A 226 -18.79 -1.57 14.53
C SER A 226 -19.18 -0.17 14.01
N LEU A 227 -18.43 0.37 13.05
CA LEU A 227 -18.76 1.62 12.38
C LEU A 227 -20.10 1.53 11.62
N THR A 228 -20.34 0.42 10.91
CA THR A 228 -21.60 0.20 10.18
C THR A 228 -22.79 0.12 11.13
N VAL A 229 -22.63 -0.55 12.28
CA VAL A 229 -23.67 -0.59 13.34
C VAL A 229 -23.98 0.81 13.86
N SER A 230 -22.94 1.60 14.13
CA SER A 230 -23.10 2.98 14.62
C SER A 230 -23.79 3.87 13.59
N PHE A 231 -23.45 3.73 12.30
CA PHE A 231 -24.11 4.43 11.21
C PHE A 231 -25.59 4.02 11.07
N ASN A 232 -25.91 2.73 11.14
CA ASN A 232 -27.30 2.27 11.12
C ASN A 232 -28.10 2.78 12.32
N ARG A 233 -27.48 2.92 13.49
CA ARG A 233 -28.12 3.56 14.66
C ARG A 233 -28.48 5.02 14.37
N MET A 234 -27.57 5.78 13.77
CA MET A 234 -27.83 7.16 13.33
C MET A 234 -28.97 7.24 12.31
N LEU A 235 -29.04 6.31 11.34
CA LEU A 235 -30.18 6.24 10.41
C LEU A 235 -31.49 5.97 11.14
N GLY A 236 -31.46 5.09 12.15
CA GLY A 236 -32.62 4.80 12.99
C GLY A 236 -33.14 6.02 13.74
N THR A 237 -32.26 6.75 14.44
CA THR A 237 -32.64 7.99 15.14
C THR A 237 -33.17 9.06 14.19
N LEU A 238 -32.57 9.21 13.01
CA LEU A 238 -33.05 10.15 11.99
C LEU A 238 -34.45 9.77 11.47
N SER A 239 -34.69 8.47 11.25
CA SER A 239 -35.99 7.96 10.82
C SER A 239 -37.07 8.21 11.87
N GLU A 240 -36.74 7.99 13.13
CA GLU A 240 -37.66 8.21 14.25
C GLU A 240 -38.01 9.69 14.39
N SER A 241 -37.00 10.59 14.33
CA SER A 241 -37.19 12.04 14.36
C SER A 241 -38.13 12.52 13.23
N ARG A 242 -37.92 12.05 11.99
CA ARG A 242 -38.80 12.42 10.86
C ARG A 242 -40.21 11.89 11.01
N THR A 243 -40.37 10.69 11.56
CA THR A 243 -41.69 10.10 11.79
C THR A 243 -42.46 10.92 12.83
N ARG A 244 -41.80 11.36 13.90
CA ARG A 244 -42.39 12.27 14.89
C ARG A 244 -42.78 13.62 14.29
N GLN A 245 -41.90 14.24 13.52
CA GLN A 245 -42.19 15.51 12.83
C GLN A 245 -43.40 15.41 11.90
N ARG A 246 -43.52 14.33 11.10
CA ARG A 246 -44.69 14.10 10.22
C ARG A 246 -45.98 13.86 11.02
N GLY A 247 -45.87 13.16 12.16
CA GLY A 247 -46.99 12.96 13.07
C GLY A 247 -47.54 14.29 13.59
N LEU A 248 -46.66 15.15 14.10
CA LEU A 248 -47.03 16.48 14.61
C LEU A 248 -47.70 17.35 13.52
N ILE A 249 -47.17 17.34 12.29
CA ILE A 249 -47.78 18.09 11.17
C ILE A 249 -49.18 17.56 10.84
N THR A 250 -49.37 16.25 10.91
CA THR A 250 -50.66 15.62 10.59
C THR A 250 -51.70 15.94 11.66
N GLU A 251 -51.33 15.81 12.94
CA GLU A 251 -52.17 16.15 14.09
C GLU A 251 -52.54 17.64 14.05
N ALA A 252 -51.56 18.51 13.86
CA ALA A 252 -51.78 19.95 13.71
C ALA A 252 -52.76 20.30 12.57
N GLY A 253 -52.62 19.64 11.43
CA GLY A 253 -53.52 19.85 10.30
C GLY A 253 -54.97 19.48 10.63
N GLN A 254 -55.16 18.39 11.36
CA GLN A 254 -56.49 17.94 11.80
C GLN A 254 -57.11 18.90 12.81
N ASP A 255 -56.33 19.33 13.81
CA ASP A 255 -56.80 20.23 14.86
C ASP A 255 -57.12 21.63 14.34
N LEU A 256 -56.44 22.12 13.29
CA LEU A 256 -56.73 23.42 12.67
C LEU A 256 -57.91 23.38 11.68
N LEU A 257 -58.16 22.24 11.02
CA LEU A 257 -59.26 22.10 10.06
C LEU A 257 -60.63 22.12 10.74
N ALA A 258 -60.75 21.56 11.93
CA ALA A 258 -62.00 21.54 12.69
C ALA A 258 -62.56 22.95 12.98
N PRO A 259 -61.82 23.88 13.64
CA PRO A 259 -62.30 25.23 13.91
C PRO A 259 -62.47 26.05 12.64
N LEU A 260 -61.61 25.88 11.61
CA LEU A 260 -61.80 26.56 10.32
C LEU A 260 -63.09 26.14 9.62
N THR A 261 -63.47 24.87 9.72
CA THR A 261 -64.73 24.36 9.15
C THR A 261 -65.93 24.94 9.90
N ALA A 262 -65.86 25.03 11.23
CA ALA A 262 -66.90 25.64 12.04
C ALA A 262 -67.07 27.14 11.73
N LEU A 263 -65.94 27.86 11.62
CA LEU A 263 -65.91 29.28 11.32
C LEU A 263 -66.48 29.57 9.92
N ARG A 264 -66.14 28.75 8.93
CA ARG A 264 -66.73 28.81 7.60
C ARG A 264 -68.24 28.56 7.62
N THR A 265 -68.69 27.54 8.34
CA THR A 265 -70.12 27.20 8.45
C THR A 265 -70.90 28.35 9.06
N ASN A 266 -70.35 29.00 10.08
CA ASN A 266 -70.95 30.17 10.71
C ASN A 266 -71.00 31.37 9.77
N ILE A 267 -69.91 31.68 9.03
CA ILE A 267 -69.93 32.76 8.04
C ILE A 267 -70.96 32.49 6.93
N GLU A 268 -71.04 31.26 6.41
CA GLU A 268 -72.03 30.88 5.39
C GLU A 268 -73.46 31.04 5.92
N LEU A 269 -73.71 30.68 7.19
CA LEU A 269 -75.00 30.87 7.85
C LEU A 269 -75.34 32.36 8.00
N LEU A 270 -74.39 33.20 8.43
CA LEU A 270 -74.55 34.67 8.48
C LEU A 270 -74.89 35.26 7.12
N MET A 271 -74.17 34.87 6.06
CA MET A 271 -74.41 35.37 4.71
C MET A 271 -75.79 34.92 4.17
N SER A 272 -76.23 33.71 4.53
CA SER A 272 -77.56 33.20 4.16
C SER A 272 -78.70 33.98 4.86
N MET A 273 -78.49 34.37 6.12
CA MET A 273 -79.42 35.17 6.90
C MET A 273 -79.52 36.60 6.33
N ASP A 274 -78.40 37.23 5.99
CA ASP A 274 -78.35 38.59 5.40
C ASP A 274 -79.04 38.66 4.01
N SER A 275 -78.97 37.57 3.23
CA SER A 275 -79.56 37.50 1.89
C SER A 275 -81.07 37.20 1.89
N ALA A 276 -81.60 36.61 2.96
CA ALA A 276 -83.03 36.32 3.09
C ALA A 276 -83.76 37.58 3.56
N SER A 277 -84.63 38.16 2.72
CA SER A 277 -85.35 39.44 2.99
C SER A 277 -86.39 39.42 4.14
N GLY A 278 -86.20 38.59 5.17
CA GLY A 278 -86.93 38.65 6.43
C GLY A 278 -86.14 39.44 7.47
N ALA A 279 -86.84 40.08 8.42
CA ALA A 279 -86.20 40.75 9.56
C ALA A 279 -85.47 39.73 10.44
N VAL A 280 -84.22 39.43 10.12
CA VAL A 280 -83.32 38.66 10.99
C VAL A 280 -83.16 39.41 12.30
N SER A 281 -83.26 38.70 13.42
CA SER A 281 -83.09 39.32 14.73
C SER A 281 -81.63 39.74 14.92
N GLU A 282 -81.38 40.99 15.30
CA GLU A 282 -80.05 41.47 15.74
C GLU A 282 -79.41 40.53 16.80
N MET A 283 -80.24 39.83 17.58
CA MET A 283 -79.80 38.84 18.55
C MET A 283 -79.15 37.60 17.90
N GLU A 284 -79.66 37.10 16.76
CA GLU A 284 -79.11 35.94 16.05
C GLU A 284 -77.77 36.27 15.38
N VAL A 285 -77.67 37.49 14.82
CA VAL A 285 -76.41 38.01 14.26
C VAL A 285 -75.36 38.21 15.37
N GLY A 286 -75.78 38.69 16.54
CA GLY A 286 -74.92 38.81 17.72
C GLY A 286 -74.33 37.47 18.17
N ILE A 287 -75.16 36.44 18.29
CA ILE A 287 -74.71 35.09 18.70
C ILE A 287 -73.68 34.52 17.72
N LEU A 288 -73.90 34.65 16.41
CA LEU A 288 -72.96 34.10 15.43
C LEU A 288 -71.63 34.87 15.37
N ARG A 289 -71.67 36.18 15.63
CA ARG A 289 -70.46 37.02 15.71
C ARG A 289 -69.62 36.68 16.96
N ASP A 290 -70.27 36.42 18.08
CA ASP A 290 -69.61 35.93 19.29
C ASP A 290 -68.99 34.55 19.07
N GLU A 291 -69.71 33.64 18.39
CA GLU A 291 -69.21 32.30 18.07
C GLU A 291 -67.99 32.34 17.14
N ILE A 292 -68.00 33.18 16.09
CA ILE A 292 -66.83 33.40 15.23
C ILE A 292 -65.65 33.97 16.03
N SER A 293 -65.90 34.89 16.96
CA SER A 293 -64.85 35.48 17.80
C SER A 293 -64.23 34.44 18.73
N ASN A 294 -65.06 33.57 19.32
CA ASN A 294 -64.59 32.45 20.15
C ASN A 294 -63.74 31.46 19.34
N GLN A 295 -64.17 31.09 18.13
CA GLN A 295 -63.43 30.17 17.25
C GLN A 295 -62.09 30.76 16.79
N MET A 296 -62.01 32.08 16.55
CA MET A 296 -60.73 32.77 16.28
C MET A 296 -59.78 32.73 17.48
N MET A 297 -60.31 32.85 18.69
CA MET A 297 -59.53 32.75 19.92
C MET A 297 -59.00 31.33 20.12
N GLU A 298 -59.84 30.31 19.89
CA GLU A 298 -59.45 28.90 19.94
C GLU A 298 -58.36 28.56 18.93
N LEU A 299 -58.48 29.04 17.69
CA LEU A 299 -57.42 28.92 16.67
C LEU A 299 -56.10 29.55 17.11
N THR A 300 -56.14 30.71 17.77
CA THR A 300 -54.94 31.40 18.26
C THR A 300 -54.25 30.57 19.36
N VAL A 301 -55.03 29.93 20.24
CA VAL A 301 -54.51 29.04 21.28
C VAL A 301 -53.89 27.78 20.66
N LEU A 302 -54.58 27.12 19.73
CA LEU A 302 -54.08 25.91 19.05
C LEU A 302 -52.79 26.17 18.27
N VAL A 303 -52.69 27.30 17.56
CA VAL A 303 -51.46 27.70 16.87
C VAL A 303 -50.34 27.97 17.86
N GLY A 304 -50.65 28.60 19.01
CA GLY A 304 -49.69 28.78 20.10
C GLY A 304 -49.14 27.47 20.64
N GLU A 305 -50.02 26.51 20.95
CA GLU A 305 -49.63 25.18 21.42
C GLU A 305 -48.77 24.42 20.40
N LEU A 306 -49.10 24.53 19.11
CA LEU A 306 -48.33 23.89 18.05
C LEU A 306 -46.90 24.44 17.97
N VAL A 307 -46.73 25.76 18.06
CA VAL A 307 -45.42 26.41 18.04
C VAL A 307 -44.59 26.01 19.27
N ASP A 308 -45.23 25.92 20.44
CA ASP A 308 -44.57 25.47 21.66
C ASP A 308 -44.14 24.00 21.56
N ARG A 309 -45.00 23.11 21.04
CA ARG A 309 -44.64 21.69 20.81
C ARG A 309 -43.50 21.55 19.80
N ALA A 310 -43.49 22.32 18.73
CA ALA A 310 -42.40 22.32 17.74
C ALA A 310 -41.06 22.76 18.34
N ARG A 311 -41.06 23.77 19.22
CA ARG A 311 -39.86 24.24 19.95
C ARG A 311 -39.30 23.22 20.94
N VAL A 312 -40.18 22.51 21.65
CA VAL A 312 -39.77 21.49 22.62
C VAL A 312 -39.11 20.30 21.91
N ASP A 313 -39.62 19.90 20.74
CA ASP A 313 -39.06 18.79 19.97
C ASP A 313 -37.66 19.13 19.41
N GLU A 314 -37.43 20.38 18.98
CA GLU A 314 -36.12 20.88 18.56
C GLU A 314 -35.10 20.87 19.72
N SER A 315 -35.54 21.25 20.91
CA SER A 315 -34.73 21.26 22.14
C SER A 315 -34.39 19.83 22.65
N ALA A 316 -35.31 18.88 22.45
CA ALA A 316 -35.08 17.48 22.78
C ALA A 316 -34.09 16.82 21.82
N SER A 317 -34.13 17.18 20.53
CA SER A 317 -33.20 16.67 19.51
C SER A 317 -31.76 17.16 19.73
N GLY A 318 -31.56 18.42 20.14
CA GLY A 318 -30.22 18.98 20.36
C GLY A 318 -29.49 18.46 21.61
N ARG A 319 -30.21 17.80 22.53
CA ARG A 319 -29.64 17.31 23.80
C ARG A 319 -29.00 15.92 23.70
N ILE A 320 -29.18 15.22 22.56
CA ILE A 320 -28.57 13.90 22.29
C ILE A 320 -27.14 14.04 21.71
N ASP A 321 -26.74 15.24 21.25
CA ASP A 321 -25.44 15.52 20.61
C ASP A 321 -24.27 15.80 21.58
N SER A 322 -24.42 15.50 22.88
CA SER A 322 -23.31 15.56 23.85
C SER A 322 -22.80 14.16 24.18
N PRO A 323 -21.81 13.62 23.45
CA PRO A 323 -21.08 12.46 23.93
C PRO A 323 -20.05 12.95 24.97
N LEU A 324 -20.00 12.22 26.09
CA LEU A 324 -18.81 12.11 26.92
C LEU A 324 -17.72 11.33 26.16
#